data_AF-L1LFN8-F1
#
_entry.id   AF-L1LFN8-F1
#
_cell.length_a   1.000
_cell.length_b   1.000
_cell.length_c   1.000
_cell.angle_alpha   90.00
_cell.angle_beta   90.00
_cell.angle_gamma   90.00
#
_symmetry.space_group_name_H-M   'P 1'
#
loop_
_entity.id
_entity.type
_entity.pdbx_description
1 polymer ?
#
loop_
_entity_poly.entity_id
_entity_poly.type
_entity_poly.pdbx_seq_one_letter_code
_entity_poly.pdbx_strand_id
1 'polypeptide(L)'
;MSESLDSESAGSDTRQRNRWQKIINERTVIIASCVIILVAIAIAVPVIVTTIKSSSANKGVQVDVIGSDQPLNNGESEKPTRPKALDSKTKQEPREEKVEQTKKSPEKKDDQIKKPLDDKRNQSLENTDEIKPTELQQDQKSKIQTPQQKEEIDKMIKKMVLELAKYRINVLDQETFTSCMRITQNCSCIYKTTKKIAFVTKDELSALYDIIGFLGDDMNVEFEVDLLLKFKRYNLEYERYPCNFVDLKRIYYTFRKDAIFIETHNRNPDRLYNMGYNQRTGMRVNYTPEVNVGYGDLFKNPKTDIGSGVYNLKGSFRQSLHQKYTPLPFDRTEIAKAPKPTFSWQDKNYVGPVANQDSCGICWGMSSIATLETFMAIKRQRFESFSVQQLLDCAYQYNSCSGGFMGPTGLYIRTHKMCTAAEYPFTGKKGACDDQKCKIETGIKESRFIDYKGAKDFLQNHGALSTSVTLSKELTHYESGIFNTECTNGVRHAMTVVGYGTDSARNVNYWIVKNSWGTEWGEGGFIRILDKPIDGPDGTQVSFCGITEGARGFM
;
A
#
# COMPACT_ATOMS: atom_id res chain seq x y z
N MET A 1 -20.76 -74.63 -17.22
CA MET A 1 -20.74 -73.85 -15.96
C MET A 1 -19.29 -73.52 -15.66
N SER A 2 -18.58 -72.67 -16.41
CA SER A 2 -18.94 -71.49 -17.22
C SER A 2 -19.38 -70.26 -16.41
N GLU A 3 -18.65 -69.17 -16.63
CA GLU A 3 -19.05 -67.75 -16.64
C GLU A 3 -19.63 -67.12 -15.36
N SER A 4 -18.89 -66.16 -14.76
CA SER A 4 -19.33 -64.74 -14.65
C SER A 4 -18.42 -63.87 -13.73
N LEU A 5 -17.27 -63.38 -14.21
CA LEU A 5 -16.52 -62.31 -13.51
C LEU A 5 -15.84 -61.24 -14.40
N ASP A 6 -15.54 -61.49 -15.68
CA ASP A 6 -14.70 -60.60 -16.51
C ASP A 6 -15.44 -59.47 -17.28
N SER A 7 -16.58 -58.96 -16.79
CA SER A 7 -17.40 -57.98 -17.54
C SER A 7 -17.40 -56.54 -17.01
N GLU A 8 -17.14 -56.29 -15.72
CA GLU A 8 -17.31 -54.94 -15.14
C GLU A 8 -16.10 -54.00 -15.27
N SER A 9 -14.88 -54.54 -15.37
CA SER A 9 -13.65 -53.72 -15.45
C SER A 9 -13.55 -52.93 -16.76
N ALA A 10 -13.81 -53.58 -17.90
CA ALA A 10 -13.62 -53.02 -19.24
C ALA A 10 -14.51 -51.81 -19.59
N GLY A 11 -15.71 -51.74 -19.00
CA GLY A 11 -16.66 -50.64 -19.24
C GLY A 11 -16.27 -49.32 -18.57
N SER A 12 -15.45 -49.35 -17.52
CA SER A 12 -15.00 -48.15 -16.81
C SER A 12 -13.92 -47.40 -17.60
N ASP A 13 -12.96 -48.13 -18.15
CA ASP A 13 -11.82 -47.63 -18.92
C ASP A 13 -12.28 -46.99 -20.24
N THR A 14 -13.14 -47.67 -21.01
CA THR A 14 -13.73 -47.08 -22.24
C THR A 14 -14.49 -45.78 -21.97
N ARG A 15 -15.23 -45.66 -20.86
CA ARG A 15 -15.85 -44.38 -20.45
C ARG A 15 -14.82 -43.30 -20.11
N GLN A 16 -13.70 -43.64 -19.44
CA GLN A 16 -12.63 -42.67 -19.19
C GLN A 16 -11.93 -42.23 -20.48
N ARG A 17 -11.52 -43.16 -21.35
CA ARG A 17 -10.88 -42.85 -22.64
C ARG A 17 -11.75 -41.93 -23.50
N ASN A 18 -13.04 -42.23 -23.63
CA ASN A 18 -13.98 -41.39 -24.40
C ASN A 18 -14.14 -39.98 -23.80
N ARG A 19 -14.11 -39.85 -22.46
CA ARG A 19 -14.12 -38.55 -21.77
C ARG A 19 -12.84 -37.76 -22.02
N TRP A 20 -11.67 -38.40 -21.96
CA TRP A 20 -10.39 -37.76 -22.30
C TRP A 20 -10.31 -37.34 -23.76
N GLN A 21 -10.75 -38.19 -24.70
CA GLN A 21 -10.77 -37.87 -26.13
C GLN A 21 -11.66 -36.66 -26.44
N LYS A 22 -12.81 -36.53 -25.77
CA LYS A 22 -13.67 -35.34 -25.86
C LYS A 22 -12.96 -34.08 -25.37
N ILE A 23 -12.31 -34.13 -24.19
CA ILE A 23 -11.55 -33.00 -23.63
C ILE A 23 -10.37 -32.59 -24.54
N ILE A 24 -9.70 -33.55 -25.18
CA ILE A 24 -8.64 -33.30 -26.15
C ILE A 24 -9.21 -32.59 -27.38
N ASN A 25 -10.31 -33.08 -27.96
CA ASN A 25 -10.94 -32.45 -29.12
C ASN A 25 -11.43 -31.02 -28.82
N GLU A 26 -12.08 -30.80 -27.67
CA GLU A 26 -12.52 -29.46 -27.23
C GLU A 26 -11.33 -28.50 -27.07
N ARG A 27 -10.21 -28.95 -26.49
CA ARG A 27 -8.98 -28.14 -26.38
C ARG A 27 -8.35 -27.84 -27.74
N THR A 28 -8.32 -28.81 -28.67
CA THR A 28 -7.81 -28.59 -30.03
C THR A 28 -8.65 -27.56 -30.79
N VAL A 29 -9.98 -27.58 -30.65
CA VAL A 29 -10.86 -26.56 -31.23
C VAL A 29 -10.57 -25.18 -30.64
N ILE A 30 -10.43 -25.05 -29.31
CA ILE A 30 -10.08 -23.78 -28.65
C ILE A 30 -8.72 -23.25 -29.16
N ILE A 31 -7.70 -24.11 -29.25
CA ILE A 31 -6.37 -23.73 -29.74
C ILE A 31 -6.45 -23.26 -31.20
N ALA A 32 -7.18 -23.97 -32.06
CA ALA A 32 -7.41 -23.56 -33.46
C ALA A 32 -8.12 -22.20 -33.55
N SER A 33 -9.15 -21.97 -32.73
CA SER A 33 -9.84 -20.67 -32.65
C SER A 33 -8.90 -19.54 -32.21
N CYS A 34 -8.06 -19.76 -31.20
CA CYS A 34 -7.07 -18.78 -30.77
C CYS A 34 -6.02 -18.48 -31.87
N VAL A 35 -5.56 -19.48 -32.61
CA VAL A 35 -4.64 -19.27 -33.74
C VAL A 35 -5.31 -18.45 -34.86
N ILE A 36 -6.56 -18.73 -35.20
CA ILE A 36 -7.32 -17.95 -36.19
C ILE A 36 -7.47 -16.49 -35.75
N ILE A 37 -7.77 -16.23 -34.47
CA ILE A 37 -7.87 -14.87 -33.91
C ILE A 37 -6.51 -14.15 -33.97
N LEU A 38 -5.41 -14.82 -33.61
CA LEU A 38 -4.07 -14.24 -33.67
C LEU A 38 -3.64 -13.91 -35.11
N VAL A 39 -3.97 -14.77 -36.08
CA VAL A 39 -3.73 -14.51 -37.51
C VAL A 39 -4.58 -13.33 -38.00
N ALA A 40 -5.85 -13.24 -37.61
CA ALA A 40 -6.71 -12.10 -37.95
C ALA A 40 -6.18 -10.77 -37.39
N ILE A 41 -5.69 -10.75 -36.15
CA ILE A 41 -5.04 -9.59 -35.54
C ILE A 41 -3.75 -9.22 -36.29
N ALA A 42 -2.92 -10.20 -36.62
CA ALA A 42 -1.67 -9.99 -37.36
C ALA A 42 -1.90 -9.43 -38.78
N ILE A 43 -3.04 -9.72 -39.41
CA ILE A 43 -3.45 -9.15 -40.70
C ILE A 43 -4.06 -7.75 -40.54
N ALA A 44 -4.87 -7.52 -39.48
CA ALA A 44 -5.58 -6.25 -39.28
C ALA A 44 -4.65 -5.09 -38.86
N VAL A 45 -3.65 -5.36 -38.00
CA VAL A 45 -2.76 -4.31 -37.46
C VAL A 45 -1.96 -3.57 -38.57
N PRO A 46 -1.32 -4.24 -39.55
CA PRO A 46 -0.67 -3.56 -40.67
C PRO A 46 -1.60 -2.66 -41.49
N VAL A 47 -2.85 -3.09 -41.73
CA VAL A 47 -3.85 -2.31 -42.48
C VAL A 47 -4.21 -1.03 -41.73
N ILE A 48 -4.50 -1.13 -40.43
CA ILE A 48 -4.79 0.05 -39.59
C ILE A 48 -3.60 1.02 -39.58
N VAL A 49 -2.37 0.51 -39.46
CA VAL A 49 -1.15 1.34 -39.46
C VAL A 49 -0.93 2.04 -40.81
N THR A 50 -1.25 1.42 -41.96
CA THR A 50 -1.15 2.10 -43.26
C THR A 50 -2.25 3.15 -43.45
N THR A 51 -3.48 2.91 -43.01
CA THR A 51 -4.57 3.92 -43.06
C THR A 51 -4.29 5.13 -42.17
N ILE A 52 -3.69 4.94 -40.99
CA ILE A 52 -3.28 6.06 -40.12
C ILE A 52 -2.14 6.87 -40.77
N LYS A 53 -1.18 6.21 -41.43
CA LYS A 53 -0.10 6.90 -42.13
C LYS A 53 -0.58 7.73 -43.33
N SER A 54 -1.52 7.24 -44.13
CA SER A 54 -2.07 8.02 -45.25
C SER A 54 -2.88 9.24 -44.77
N SER A 55 -3.63 9.12 -43.66
CA SER A 55 -4.36 10.24 -43.05
C SER A 55 -3.44 11.37 -42.54
N SER A 56 -2.24 11.02 -42.05
CA SER A 56 -1.27 11.99 -41.53
C SER A 56 -0.49 12.74 -42.62
N ALA A 57 -0.32 12.13 -43.79
CA ALA A 57 0.53 12.68 -44.86
C ALA A 57 -0.08 13.88 -45.62
N ASN A 58 -1.36 14.18 -45.44
CA ASN A 58 -2.13 15.03 -46.36
C ASN A 58 -2.62 16.37 -45.76
N LYS A 59 -1.86 16.95 -44.82
CA LYS A 59 -2.06 18.32 -44.31
C LYS A 59 -0.74 19.08 -44.15
N GLY A 60 -0.43 19.92 -45.12
CA GLY A 60 0.68 20.87 -45.06
C GLY A 60 0.47 22.07 -45.99
N VAL A 61 1.15 23.18 -45.68
CA VAL A 61 1.25 24.45 -46.43
C VAL A 61 0.07 25.44 -46.28
N GLN A 62 0.41 26.56 -45.59
CA GLN A 62 0.02 27.99 -45.75
C GLN A 62 -1.41 28.36 -46.20
N VAL A 63 -2.18 29.12 -45.41
CA VAL A 63 -2.05 30.57 -45.06
C VAL A 63 -2.44 31.50 -46.20
N ASP A 64 -3.47 32.33 -45.97
CA ASP A 64 -3.53 33.69 -46.51
C ASP A 64 -4.38 34.62 -45.62
N VAL A 65 -4.17 35.93 -45.71
CA VAL A 65 -4.86 36.95 -44.89
C VAL A 65 -5.34 38.13 -45.73
N ILE A 66 -6.65 38.23 -45.95
CA ILE A 66 -7.34 39.41 -46.47
C ILE A 66 -8.66 39.56 -45.71
N GLY A 67 -9.10 40.80 -45.45
CA GLY A 67 -10.46 41.06 -44.95
C GLY A 67 -10.94 42.45 -45.34
N SER A 68 -12.26 42.60 -45.52
CA SER A 68 -12.94 43.90 -45.61
C SER A 68 -14.46 43.75 -45.40
N ASP A 69 -15.01 44.74 -44.71
CA ASP A 69 -16.37 45.29 -44.83
C ASP A 69 -17.63 44.54 -44.31
N GLN A 70 -18.65 45.38 -44.14
CA GLN A 70 -19.89 45.28 -43.35
C GLN A 70 -21.10 45.58 -44.28
N PRO A 71 -22.35 45.78 -43.80
CA PRO A 71 -23.11 45.18 -42.67
C PRO A 71 -24.51 44.67 -43.14
N LEU A 72 -25.40 44.27 -42.22
CA LEU A 72 -26.71 44.94 -41.97
C LEU A 72 -27.64 44.16 -41.01
N ASN A 73 -28.22 44.88 -40.04
CA ASN A 73 -29.55 44.72 -39.41
C ASN A 73 -30.02 43.37 -38.81
N ASN A 74 -30.94 43.32 -37.83
CA ASN A 74 -31.30 44.22 -36.71
C ASN A 74 -32.13 43.39 -35.71
N GLY A 75 -32.15 43.76 -34.41
CA GLY A 75 -32.93 43.02 -33.41
C GLY A 75 -32.76 43.52 -31.97
N GLU A 76 -33.48 44.58 -31.62
CA GLU A 76 -33.75 44.98 -30.23
C GLU A 76 -34.88 44.09 -29.65
N SER A 77 -35.19 44.02 -28.35
CA SER A 77 -34.77 44.76 -27.14
C SER A 77 -34.36 43.75 -26.01
N GLU A 78 -34.25 44.00 -24.69
CA GLU A 78 -34.57 45.15 -23.83
C GLU A 78 -33.82 45.09 -22.47
N LYS A 79 -34.02 46.13 -21.63
CA LYS A 79 -33.89 46.11 -20.17
C LYS A 79 -34.84 47.14 -19.55
N PRO A 80 -35.41 46.84 -18.37
CA PRO A 80 -35.48 47.81 -17.28
C PRO A 80 -34.80 47.24 -16.02
N THR A 81 -33.77 47.83 -15.41
CA THR A 81 -33.64 49.17 -14.76
C THR A 81 -34.37 49.33 -13.42
N ARG A 82 -33.69 50.05 -12.52
CA ARG A 82 -33.91 50.14 -11.07
C ARG A 82 -34.37 51.55 -10.70
N PRO A 83 -35.33 51.75 -9.77
CA PRO A 83 -35.52 53.04 -9.11
C PRO A 83 -34.64 53.28 -7.87
N LYS A 84 -34.30 54.55 -7.68
CA LYS A 84 -33.84 55.22 -6.43
C LYS A 84 -35.06 55.95 -5.83
N ALA A 85 -35.09 56.54 -4.63
CA ALA A 85 -34.36 56.44 -3.34
C ALA A 85 -35.13 57.37 -2.35
N LEU A 86 -34.43 58.09 -1.45
CA LEU A 86 -34.93 59.12 -0.50
C LEU A 86 -35.74 58.60 0.71
N ASP A 87 -35.69 59.25 1.88
CA ASP A 87 -34.64 60.09 2.51
C ASP A 87 -34.95 60.23 4.01
N SER A 88 -33.97 60.58 4.86
CA SER A 88 -34.12 61.42 6.07
C SER A 88 -32.89 61.41 6.99
N LYS A 89 -32.72 62.53 7.69
CA LYS A 89 -31.68 62.85 8.69
C LYS A 89 -32.26 62.55 10.11
N THR A 90 -31.57 62.60 11.25
CA THR A 90 -30.40 63.40 11.65
C THR A 90 -29.79 62.93 13.00
N LYS A 91 -28.49 63.21 13.22
CA LYS A 91 -27.84 63.68 14.48
C LYS A 91 -27.62 62.78 15.74
N GLN A 92 -26.36 62.89 16.18
CA GLN A 92 -25.81 63.06 17.55
C GLN A 92 -25.49 61.86 18.49
N GLU A 93 -24.21 61.91 18.92
CA GLU A 93 -23.57 61.49 20.18
C GLU A 93 -23.47 60.00 20.60
N PRO A 94 -22.24 59.45 20.74
CA PRO A 94 -21.96 58.14 21.34
C PRO A 94 -21.44 58.22 22.79
N ARG A 95 -22.22 57.67 23.74
CA ARG A 95 -21.88 57.44 25.16
C ARG A 95 -22.94 56.48 25.74
N GLU A 96 -22.71 55.59 26.71
CA GLU A 96 -21.48 55.12 27.38
C GLU A 96 -21.33 53.58 27.09
N GLU A 97 -20.55 52.68 27.73
CA GLU A 97 -20.00 52.69 29.09
C GLU A 97 -18.68 51.90 29.27
N LYS A 98 -17.67 52.65 29.71
CA LYS A 98 -16.55 52.37 30.65
C LYS A 98 -15.65 51.11 30.50
N VAL A 99 -14.36 51.41 30.61
CA VAL A 99 -13.21 50.50 30.78
C VAL A 99 -12.68 50.65 32.22
N GLU A 100 -11.93 49.64 32.69
CA GLU A 100 -11.08 49.64 33.91
C GLU A 100 -11.74 49.73 35.30
N GLN A 101 -11.33 48.82 36.19
CA GLN A 101 -10.29 49.16 37.17
C GLN A 101 -9.53 47.91 37.69
N THR A 102 -8.50 48.12 38.52
CA THR A 102 -7.40 47.17 38.73
C THR A 102 -7.07 46.87 40.20
N LYS A 103 -6.25 45.82 40.40
CA LYS A 103 -5.42 45.50 41.59
C LYS A 103 -6.10 45.06 42.89
N LYS A 104 -5.61 43.92 43.41
CA LYS A 104 -4.97 43.87 44.74
C LYS A 104 -3.82 42.86 44.76
N SER A 105 -2.79 43.19 45.53
CA SER A 105 -1.57 42.44 45.89
C SER A 105 -1.50 42.46 47.45
N PRO A 106 -0.41 42.09 48.18
CA PRO A 106 0.94 41.58 47.80
C PRO A 106 1.12 40.12 48.31
N GLU A 107 2.26 39.48 48.60
CA GLU A 107 3.70 39.77 48.91
C GLU A 107 4.56 38.59 48.37
N LYS A 108 5.90 38.56 48.23
CA LYS A 108 7.10 39.45 48.30
C LYS A 108 8.25 38.66 47.58
N LYS A 109 9.54 39.02 47.48
CA LYS A 109 10.43 40.08 48.01
C LYS A 109 11.58 40.30 47.00
N ASP A 110 12.26 41.45 47.05
CA ASP A 110 13.33 41.85 46.12
C ASP A 110 14.73 41.26 46.42
N ASP A 111 15.57 41.12 45.38
CA ASP A 111 16.85 41.85 45.20
C ASP A 111 17.46 41.52 43.80
N GLN A 112 17.70 42.50 42.90
CA GLN A 112 18.93 43.29 42.67
C GLN A 112 20.13 42.49 42.07
N ILE A 113 20.87 42.90 41.01
CA ILE A 113 21.06 44.20 40.32
C ILE A 113 21.45 44.10 38.80
N LYS A 114 20.91 45.01 37.98
CA LYS A 114 21.36 45.68 36.70
C LYS A 114 22.67 45.18 36.00
N LYS A 115 22.67 44.76 34.71
CA LYS A 115 22.82 45.51 33.41
C LYS A 115 24.20 45.30 32.73
N PRO A 116 24.42 45.59 31.41
CA PRO A 116 23.51 45.71 30.24
C PRO A 116 23.96 44.86 29.01
N LEU A 117 23.37 45.10 27.83
CA LEU A 117 23.85 44.62 26.50
C LEU A 117 25.02 45.52 25.99
N ASP A 118 25.80 45.22 24.92
CA ASP A 118 25.38 45.25 23.50
C ASP A 118 26.30 44.51 22.50
N ASP A 119 25.67 44.06 21.41
CA ASP A 119 26.07 43.91 20.00
C ASP A 119 27.55 43.73 19.57
N LYS A 120 27.79 42.66 18.78
CA LYS A 120 28.47 42.76 17.47
C LYS A 120 28.26 41.52 16.58
N ARG A 121 28.16 41.76 15.27
CA ARG A 121 27.97 40.74 14.22
C ARG A 121 28.98 40.91 13.07
N ASN A 122 29.33 39.82 12.39
CA ASN A 122 30.09 39.71 11.14
C ASN A 122 31.57 40.16 11.12
N GLN A 123 32.47 39.20 11.37
CA GLN A 123 33.67 38.84 10.59
C GLN A 123 34.20 37.51 11.19
N SER A 124 34.76 36.53 10.46
CA SER A 124 35.17 36.47 9.05
C SER A 124 34.66 35.18 8.34
N LEU A 125 34.89 35.11 7.02
CA LEU A 125 34.90 33.85 6.26
C LEU A 125 36.32 33.23 6.30
N GLU A 126 36.50 32.13 5.56
CA GLU A 126 37.77 31.50 5.19
C GLU A 126 38.58 30.84 6.33
N ASN A 127 38.31 29.55 6.56
CA ASN A 127 39.33 28.53 6.33
C ASN A 127 38.66 27.15 6.09
N THR A 128 39.05 26.49 5.00
CA THR A 128 38.58 25.14 4.64
C THR A 128 39.73 24.15 4.75
N ASP A 129 39.88 23.49 5.90
CA ASP A 129 40.79 22.36 6.03
C ASP A 129 40.14 21.09 5.46
N GLU A 130 40.75 20.54 4.41
CA GLU A 130 40.32 19.28 3.79
C GLU A 130 40.59 18.10 4.73
N ILE A 131 39.53 17.47 5.25
CA ILE A 131 39.64 16.19 5.96
C ILE A 131 40.04 15.11 4.94
N LYS A 132 41.32 14.75 4.93
CA LYS A 132 41.90 13.79 3.99
C LYS A 132 41.24 12.41 4.15
N PRO A 133 40.89 11.72 3.04
CA PRO A 133 40.12 10.47 3.07
C PRO A 133 41.00 9.25 3.41
N THR A 134 41.54 9.19 4.63
CA THR A 134 42.48 8.11 5.03
C THR A 134 42.18 7.43 6.37
N GLU A 135 41.40 8.04 7.28
CA GLU A 135 41.14 7.44 8.61
C GLU A 135 39.81 6.65 8.71
N LEU A 136 38.98 6.67 7.66
CA LEU A 136 37.67 6.02 7.63
C LEU A 136 37.69 4.52 7.26
N GLN A 137 38.86 3.87 7.25
CA GLN A 137 39.02 2.46 6.84
C GLN A 137 39.33 1.45 7.97
N GLN A 138 39.45 1.87 9.24
CA GLN A 138 39.95 0.96 10.30
C GLN A 138 38.91 0.38 11.29
N ASP A 139 37.65 0.83 11.32
CA ASP A 139 36.59 0.24 12.19
C ASP A 139 35.93 -1.02 11.60
N GLN A 140 36.48 -1.59 10.51
CA GLN A 140 35.99 -2.86 9.92
C GLN A 140 36.64 -4.11 10.55
N LYS A 141 36.64 -4.19 11.88
CA LYS A 141 36.81 -5.49 12.57
C LYS A 141 35.46 -5.96 13.10
N SER A 142 34.88 -6.93 12.40
CA SER A 142 33.90 -7.83 12.97
C SER A 142 34.43 -8.42 14.29
N LYS A 143 33.53 -8.74 15.22
CA LYS A 143 33.91 -9.58 16.37
C LYS A 143 34.46 -10.88 15.81
N ILE A 144 35.75 -11.13 16.03
CA ILE A 144 36.42 -12.33 15.57
C ILE A 144 35.73 -13.52 16.24
N GLN A 145 35.02 -14.33 15.46
CA GLN A 145 34.40 -15.56 15.94
C GLN A 145 35.49 -16.46 16.52
N THR A 146 35.27 -17.00 17.72
CA THR A 146 36.24 -17.92 18.32
C THR A 146 36.34 -19.19 17.48
N PRO A 147 37.46 -19.94 17.51
CA PRO A 147 37.58 -21.21 16.79
C PRO A 147 36.44 -22.19 17.12
N GLN A 148 36.00 -22.20 18.39
CA GLN A 148 34.86 -22.97 18.87
C GLN A 148 33.53 -22.53 18.24
N GLN A 149 33.26 -21.21 18.17
CA GLN A 149 32.06 -20.69 17.49
C GLN A 149 32.06 -21.05 16.00
N LYS A 150 33.23 -21.03 15.34
CA LYS A 150 33.36 -21.44 13.94
C LYS A 150 33.06 -22.93 13.75
N GLU A 151 33.51 -23.79 14.66
CA GLU A 151 33.19 -25.23 14.63
C GLU A 151 31.69 -25.48 14.84
N GLU A 152 31.03 -24.75 15.76
CA GLU A 152 29.58 -24.84 15.97
C GLU A 152 28.79 -24.39 14.73
N ILE A 153 29.22 -23.32 14.07
CA ILE A 153 28.66 -22.86 12.78
C ILE A 153 28.82 -23.94 11.71
N ASP A 154 30.03 -24.46 11.48
CA ASP A 154 30.29 -25.51 10.48
C ASP A 154 29.48 -26.78 10.75
N LYS A 155 29.36 -27.18 12.03
CA LYS A 155 28.56 -28.33 12.48
C LYS A 155 27.06 -28.11 12.24
N MET A 156 26.58 -26.87 12.32
CA MET A 156 25.18 -26.52 12.07
C MET A 156 24.89 -26.40 10.57
N ILE A 157 25.77 -25.76 9.79
CA ILE A 157 25.68 -25.69 8.32
C ILE A 157 25.64 -27.10 7.72
N LYS A 158 26.45 -28.04 8.22
CA LYS A 158 26.40 -29.46 7.81
C LYS A 158 25.01 -30.10 8.01
N LYS A 159 24.27 -29.75 9.07
CA LYS A 159 22.88 -30.22 9.26
C LYS A 159 21.94 -29.60 8.22
N MET A 160 22.05 -28.30 7.98
CA MET A 160 21.23 -27.60 6.96
C MET A 160 21.49 -28.13 5.53
N VAL A 161 22.74 -28.51 5.20
CA VAL A 161 23.09 -29.16 3.93
C VAL A 161 22.39 -30.52 3.80
N LEU A 162 22.39 -31.35 4.85
CA LEU A 162 21.71 -32.65 4.86
C LEU A 162 20.18 -32.50 4.76
N GLU A 163 19.62 -31.44 5.33
CA GLU A 163 18.20 -31.12 5.24
C GLU A 163 17.81 -30.67 3.82
N LEU A 164 18.58 -29.76 3.21
CA LEU A 164 18.41 -29.33 1.81
C LEU A 164 18.52 -30.47 0.79
N ALA A 165 19.32 -31.50 1.09
CA ALA A 165 19.42 -32.68 0.26
C ALA A 165 18.08 -33.45 0.12
N LYS A 166 17.20 -33.42 1.14
CA LYS A 166 15.84 -34.00 1.04
C LYS A 166 15.02 -33.34 -0.07
N TYR A 167 15.20 -32.03 -0.25
CA TYR A 167 14.55 -31.23 -1.30
C TYR A 167 15.27 -31.31 -2.66
N ARG A 168 16.36 -32.09 -2.77
CA ARG A 168 17.26 -32.19 -3.94
C ARG A 168 17.87 -30.84 -4.33
N ILE A 169 18.22 -30.03 -3.34
CA ILE A 169 18.86 -28.72 -3.51
C ILE A 169 20.31 -28.82 -3.06
N ASN A 170 21.24 -28.48 -3.96
CA ASN A 170 22.67 -28.53 -3.69
C ASN A 170 23.14 -27.22 -3.03
N VAL A 171 24.12 -27.31 -2.14
CA VAL A 171 24.76 -26.14 -1.54
C VAL A 171 26.01 -25.78 -2.34
N LEU A 172 26.22 -24.48 -2.61
CA LEU A 172 27.43 -23.96 -3.24
C LEU A 172 28.44 -23.54 -2.17
N ASP A 173 29.63 -24.15 -2.23
CA ASP A 173 30.75 -23.88 -1.31
C ASP A 173 31.40 -22.50 -1.50
N GLN A 174 31.17 -21.83 -2.63
CA GLN A 174 31.80 -20.54 -2.94
C GLN A 174 31.02 -19.38 -2.31
N GLU A 175 31.72 -18.56 -1.53
CA GLU A 175 31.24 -17.43 -0.70
C GLU A 175 30.79 -16.19 -1.53
N THR A 176 30.11 -16.40 -2.66
CA THR A 176 29.62 -15.30 -3.51
C THR A 176 28.31 -15.61 -4.24
N PHE A 177 27.37 -14.65 -4.14
CA PHE A 177 26.19 -14.53 -5.00
C PHE A 177 26.54 -14.51 -6.50
N THR A 178 27.77 -14.12 -6.86
CA THR A 178 28.37 -14.19 -8.20
C THR A 178 28.28 -15.58 -8.82
N SER A 179 28.45 -16.66 -8.03
CA SER A 179 28.31 -18.02 -8.55
C SER A 179 26.86 -18.38 -8.89
N CYS A 180 25.90 -17.88 -8.12
CA CYS A 180 24.48 -18.03 -8.46
C CYS A 180 24.09 -17.21 -9.69
N MET A 181 24.62 -15.99 -9.85
CA MET A 181 24.49 -15.21 -11.09
C MET A 181 25.07 -15.95 -12.30
N ARG A 182 26.27 -16.54 -12.17
CA ARG A 182 26.93 -17.30 -13.25
C ARG A 182 26.14 -18.53 -13.69
N ILE A 183 25.54 -19.27 -12.76
CA ILE A 183 24.84 -20.53 -13.06
C ILE A 183 23.37 -20.31 -13.44
N THR A 184 22.68 -19.36 -12.80
CA THR A 184 21.21 -19.22 -12.89
C THR A 184 20.73 -17.87 -13.46
N GLN A 185 21.65 -16.94 -13.75
CA GLN A 185 21.35 -15.55 -14.15
C GLN A 185 20.46 -14.80 -13.14
N ASN A 186 20.55 -15.22 -11.87
CA ASN A 186 19.78 -14.75 -10.73
C ASN A 186 20.65 -14.86 -9.45
N CYS A 187 20.73 -13.81 -8.65
CA CYS A 187 21.61 -13.79 -7.49
C CYS A 187 21.10 -14.65 -6.32
N SER A 188 19.79 -14.93 -6.25
CA SER A 188 19.19 -15.85 -5.26
C SER A 188 19.21 -17.32 -5.67
N CYS A 189 19.98 -17.69 -6.72
CA CYS A 189 20.23 -19.08 -7.11
C CYS A 189 19.01 -19.82 -7.68
N ILE A 190 18.16 -19.12 -8.45
CA ILE A 190 16.89 -19.62 -9.00
C ILE A 190 16.93 -19.54 -10.52
N TYR A 191 16.67 -20.64 -11.21
CA TYR A 191 16.52 -20.64 -12.67
C TYR A 191 15.25 -19.88 -13.06
N LYS A 192 15.42 -18.66 -13.61
CA LYS A 192 14.31 -17.79 -14.05
C LYS A 192 13.32 -18.50 -14.99
N THR A 193 13.82 -19.30 -15.93
CA THR A 193 13.02 -20.00 -16.95
C THR A 193 12.15 -21.13 -16.40
N THR A 194 12.65 -21.90 -15.42
CA THR A 194 11.93 -23.06 -14.85
C THR A 194 11.29 -22.75 -13.50
N LYS A 195 11.46 -21.52 -12.98
CA LYS A 195 11.09 -21.08 -11.63
C LYS A 195 11.58 -22.01 -10.50
N LYS A 196 12.64 -22.80 -10.77
CA LYS A 196 13.19 -23.79 -9.83
C LYS A 196 14.34 -23.21 -9.02
N ILE A 197 14.27 -23.33 -7.69
CA ILE A 197 15.42 -23.13 -6.80
C ILE A 197 16.49 -24.17 -7.17
N ALA A 198 17.64 -23.70 -7.60
CA ALA A 198 18.73 -24.56 -8.06
C ALA A 198 19.72 -24.88 -6.94
N PHE A 199 20.07 -23.86 -6.14
CA PHE A 199 21.07 -23.95 -5.08
C PHE A 199 20.72 -23.07 -3.88
N VAL A 200 21.47 -23.28 -2.79
CA VAL A 200 21.64 -22.38 -1.65
C VAL A 200 23.13 -22.09 -1.50
N THR A 201 23.55 -20.89 -1.09
CA THR A 201 24.99 -20.63 -0.79
C THR A 201 25.32 -20.90 0.66
N LYS A 202 26.60 -21.13 0.99
CA LYS A 202 27.05 -21.10 2.39
C LYS A 202 26.71 -19.78 3.08
N ASP A 203 26.83 -18.64 2.39
CA ASP A 203 26.48 -17.32 2.92
C ASP A 203 25.02 -17.27 3.40
N GLU A 204 24.09 -17.91 2.70
CA GLU A 204 22.69 -18.00 3.11
C GLU A 204 22.52 -18.78 4.42
N LEU A 205 23.22 -19.90 4.57
CA LEU A 205 23.18 -20.71 5.80
C LEU A 205 23.87 -20.00 6.99
N SER A 206 24.97 -19.29 6.74
CA SER A 206 25.64 -18.44 7.73
C SER A 206 24.78 -17.23 8.14
N ALA A 207 24.05 -16.62 7.18
CA ALA A 207 23.13 -15.51 7.46
C ALA A 207 21.95 -15.96 8.36
N LEU A 208 21.42 -17.17 8.13
CA LEU A 208 20.45 -17.81 9.03
C LEU A 208 21.03 -17.93 10.44
N TYR A 209 22.22 -18.52 10.60
CA TYR A 209 22.87 -18.71 11.90
C TYR A 209 23.01 -17.40 12.68
N ASP A 210 23.58 -16.37 12.04
CA ASP A 210 23.78 -15.05 12.64
C ASP A 210 22.46 -14.42 13.13
N ILE A 211 21.38 -14.56 12.34
CA ILE A 211 20.06 -13.99 12.64
C ILE A 211 19.39 -14.70 13.82
N ILE A 212 19.44 -16.03 13.85
CA ILE A 212 18.84 -16.85 14.90
C ILE A 212 19.57 -16.62 16.23
N GLY A 213 20.92 -16.62 16.20
CA GLY A 213 21.76 -16.31 17.36
C GLY A 213 21.58 -14.88 17.88
N PHE A 214 21.40 -13.89 16.98
CA PHE A 214 21.10 -12.51 17.35
C PHE A 214 19.73 -12.35 18.02
N LEU A 215 18.71 -13.05 17.53
CA LEU A 215 17.37 -13.07 18.15
C LEU A 215 17.34 -13.82 19.49
N GLY A 216 18.28 -14.73 19.72
CA GLY A 216 18.29 -15.61 20.89
C GLY A 216 17.25 -16.74 20.81
N ASP A 217 16.89 -17.14 19.58
CA ASP A 217 16.00 -18.26 19.29
C ASP A 217 16.78 -19.60 19.31
N ASP A 218 16.09 -20.70 19.62
CA ASP A 218 16.67 -22.04 19.47
C ASP A 218 16.58 -22.51 18.02
N MET A 219 17.67 -23.10 17.50
CA MET A 219 17.74 -23.42 16.07
C MET A 219 17.05 -24.74 15.71
N ASN A 220 15.90 -24.65 15.05
CA ASN A 220 15.24 -25.75 14.36
C ASN A 220 15.66 -25.80 12.88
N VAL A 221 16.50 -26.77 12.52
CA VAL A 221 17.10 -26.90 11.17
C VAL A 221 16.06 -27.15 10.07
N GLU A 222 15.05 -28.00 10.32
CA GLU A 222 13.98 -28.31 9.36
C GLU A 222 13.14 -27.06 9.07
N PHE A 223 12.76 -26.35 10.13
CA PHE A 223 11.99 -25.11 10.03
C PHE A 223 12.72 -24.01 9.25
N GLU A 224 13.98 -23.71 9.60
CA GLU A 224 14.73 -22.63 8.95
C GLU A 224 15.08 -22.96 7.50
N VAL A 225 15.23 -24.25 7.15
CA VAL A 225 15.41 -24.68 5.76
C VAL A 225 14.13 -24.51 4.93
N ASP A 226 12.94 -24.94 5.40
CA ASP A 226 11.71 -24.61 4.65
C ASP A 226 11.50 -23.10 4.57
N LEU A 227 11.78 -22.35 5.64
CA LEU A 227 11.62 -20.89 5.64
C LEU A 227 12.57 -20.19 4.65
N LEU A 228 13.82 -20.65 4.51
CA LEU A 228 14.74 -20.17 3.47
C LEU A 228 14.24 -20.52 2.05
N LEU A 229 13.69 -21.71 1.84
CA LEU A 229 13.10 -22.08 0.56
C LEU A 229 11.83 -21.29 0.25
N LYS A 230 11.00 -21.00 1.26
CA LYS A 230 9.81 -20.13 1.19
C LYS A 230 10.21 -18.69 0.88
N PHE A 231 11.27 -18.17 1.50
CA PHE A 231 11.86 -16.87 1.19
C PHE A 231 12.34 -16.79 -0.26
N LYS A 232 13.05 -17.81 -0.77
CA LYS A 232 13.45 -17.88 -2.18
C LYS A 232 12.24 -17.92 -3.13
N ARG A 233 11.16 -18.62 -2.79
CA ARG A 233 9.89 -18.62 -3.57
C ARG A 233 9.25 -17.22 -3.59
N TYR A 234 9.13 -16.57 -2.44
CA TYR A 234 8.62 -15.19 -2.32
C TYR A 234 9.44 -14.19 -3.15
N ASN A 235 10.78 -14.26 -3.07
CA ASN A 235 11.66 -13.39 -3.85
C ASN A 235 11.55 -13.61 -5.38
N LEU A 236 11.17 -14.82 -5.81
CA LEU A 236 10.89 -15.15 -7.22
C LEU A 236 9.52 -14.66 -7.69
N GLU A 237 8.54 -14.63 -6.79
CA GLU A 237 7.19 -14.16 -7.07
C GLU A 237 7.14 -12.63 -7.20
N TYR A 238 7.80 -11.92 -6.30
CA TYR A 238 7.86 -10.45 -6.25
C TYR A 238 9.13 -9.84 -6.87
N GLU A 239 9.95 -10.67 -7.55
CA GLU A 239 11.23 -10.32 -8.20
C GLU A 239 12.27 -9.58 -7.31
N ARG A 240 12.23 -9.83 -6.00
CA ARG A 240 13.06 -9.18 -4.96
C ARG A 240 14.27 -10.00 -4.57
N TYR A 241 15.26 -10.08 -5.45
CA TYR A 241 16.45 -10.89 -5.24
C TYR A 241 17.52 -10.14 -4.42
N PRO A 242 17.83 -10.50 -3.15
CA PRO A 242 18.98 -9.95 -2.44
C PRO A 242 20.28 -10.43 -3.09
N CYS A 243 21.04 -9.52 -3.68
CA CYS A 243 22.27 -9.84 -4.41
C CYS A 243 23.58 -9.65 -3.62
N ASN A 244 23.49 -9.38 -2.31
CA ASN A 244 24.63 -9.32 -1.40
C ASN A 244 24.21 -9.73 0.02
N PHE A 245 25.22 -10.05 0.85
CA PHE A 245 25.07 -10.57 2.20
C PHE A 245 24.38 -9.60 3.18
N VAL A 246 24.54 -8.29 2.97
CA VAL A 246 23.93 -7.23 3.79
C VAL A 246 22.42 -7.14 3.54
N ASP A 247 22.02 -7.04 2.27
CA ASP A 247 20.61 -7.03 1.87
C ASP A 247 19.92 -8.34 2.23
N LEU A 248 20.61 -9.48 2.02
CA LEU A 248 20.12 -10.80 2.43
C LEU A 248 19.78 -10.82 3.92
N LYS A 249 20.70 -10.45 4.82
CA LYS A 249 20.42 -10.48 6.26
C LYS A 249 19.27 -9.56 6.64
N ARG A 250 19.26 -8.32 6.14
CA ARG A 250 18.21 -7.34 6.44
C ARG A 250 16.82 -7.82 6.00
N ILE A 251 16.73 -8.36 4.78
CA ILE A 251 15.45 -8.77 4.20
C ILE A 251 15.01 -10.12 4.80
N TYR A 252 15.89 -11.12 4.96
CA TYR A 252 15.53 -12.40 5.59
C TYR A 252 15.12 -12.23 7.06
N TYR A 253 15.82 -11.40 7.85
CA TYR A 253 15.44 -11.07 9.23
C TYR A 253 14.00 -10.55 9.31
N THR A 254 13.64 -9.63 8.41
CA THR A 254 12.33 -8.98 8.39
C THR A 254 11.27 -9.96 7.87
N PHE A 255 11.56 -10.68 6.78
CA PHE A 255 10.71 -11.73 6.23
C PHE A 255 10.42 -12.84 7.24
N ARG A 256 11.42 -13.32 8.01
CA ARG A 256 11.24 -14.33 9.07
C ARG A 256 10.28 -13.86 10.15
N LYS A 257 10.43 -12.60 10.60
CA LYS A 257 9.53 -11.98 11.59
C LYS A 257 8.12 -11.75 11.06
N ASP A 258 7.92 -11.61 9.75
CA ASP A 258 6.59 -11.54 9.14
C ASP A 258 5.99 -12.92 8.89
N ALA A 259 6.73 -13.84 8.27
CA ALA A 259 6.30 -15.20 7.96
C ALA A 259 5.79 -15.94 9.21
N ILE A 260 6.54 -15.89 10.31
CA ILE A 260 6.15 -16.56 11.55
C ILE A 260 4.91 -15.91 12.18
N PHE A 261 4.72 -14.61 11.99
CA PHE A 261 3.53 -13.88 12.47
C PHE A 261 2.29 -14.22 11.64
N ILE A 262 2.41 -14.23 10.30
CA ILE A 262 1.38 -14.66 9.35
C ILE A 262 0.95 -16.11 9.64
N GLU A 263 1.92 -17.04 9.70
CA GLU A 263 1.65 -18.45 9.97
C GLU A 263 1.05 -18.66 11.38
N THR A 264 1.52 -17.95 12.41
CA THR A 264 0.98 -18.08 13.77
C THR A 264 -0.45 -17.53 13.88
N HIS A 265 -0.79 -16.46 13.16
CA HIS A 265 -2.17 -15.97 13.11
C HIS A 265 -3.10 -16.97 12.41
N ASN A 266 -2.69 -17.47 11.24
CA ASN A 266 -3.49 -18.41 10.43
C ASN A 266 -3.59 -19.82 11.05
N ARG A 267 -2.83 -20.16 12.11
CA ARG A 267 -2.96 -21.43 12.86
C ARG A 267 -4.30 -21.56 13.60
N ASN A 268 -5.00 -20.45 13.87
CA ASN A 268 -6.30 -20.48 14.53
C ASN A 268 -7.44 -20.44 13.47
N PRO A 269 -8.22 -21.52 13.29
CA PRO A 269 -9.32 -21.56 12.32
C PRO A 269 -10.51 -20.67 12.69
N ASP A 270 -10.62 -20.23 13.95
CA ASP A 270 -11.69 -19.35 14.43
C ASP A 270 -11.44 -17.87 14.08
N ARG A 271 -10.35 -17.55 13.36
CA ARG A 271 -10.09 -16.20 12.85
C ARG A 271 -11.08 -15.83 11.76
N LEU A 272 -11.63 -14.62 11.84
CA LEU A 272 -12.52 -14.08 10.81
C LEU A 272 -11.79 -13.68 9.51
N TYR A 273 -10.45 -13.54 9.55
CA TYR A 273 -9.61 -13.17 8.42
C TYR A 273 -8.26 -13.93 8.42
N ASN A 274 -7.72 -14.14 7.22
CA ASN A 274 -6.39 -14.70 6.98
C ASN A 274 -5.37 -13.60 6.64
N MET A 275 -4.12 -13.84 7.03
CA MET A 275 -2.96 -13.09 6.56
C MET A 275 -2.26 -13.82 5.41
N GLY A 276 -1.48 -13.09 4.60
CA GLY A 276 -0.78 -13.62 3.43
C GLY A 276 0.54 -12.91 3.17
N TYR A 277 1.36 -13.52 2.32
CA TYR A 277 2.60 -12.92 1.82
C TYR A 277 2.27 -12.00 0.64
N ASN A 278 2.55 -10.72 0.80
CA ASN A 278 2.23 -9.71 -0.21
C ASN A 278 3.42 -8.78 -0.46
N GLN A 279 3.26 -7.78 -1.33
CA GLN A 279 4.33 -6.87 -1.69
C GLN A 279 4.85 -5.95 -0.56
N ARG A 280 4.34 -6.05 0.67
CA ARG A 280 4.91 -5.41 1.88
C ARG A 280 5.65 -6.37 2.80
N THR A 281 5.57 -7.69 2.58
CA THR A 281 6.25 -8.67 3.44
C THR A 281 7.78 -8.55 3.35
N GLY A 282 8.46 -8.54 4.50
CA GLY A 282 9.91 -8.29 4.58
C GLY A 282 10.33 -6.82 4.39
N MET A 283 9.38 -5.89 4.24
CA MET A 283 9.67 -4.44 4.25
C MET A 283 9.69 -3.90 5.69
N ARG A 284 10.48 -2.84 5.92
CA ARG A 284 10.35 -2.02 7.12
C ARG A 284 9.11 -1.13 7.00
N VAL A 285 8.21 -1.23 7.98
CA VAL A 285 7.00 -0.40 8.10
C VAL A 285 6.95 0.13 9.53
N ASN A 286 6.87 1.46 9.67
CA ASN A 286 6.84 2.11 10.97
C ASN A 286 5.38 2.24 11.45
N TYR A 287 4.94 1.27 12.25
CA TYR A 287 3.59 1.24 12.85
C TYR A 287 3.41 2.28 13.98
N THR A 288 4.53 2.66 14.62
CA THR A 288 4.62 3.67 15.68
C THR A 288 5.34 4.92 15.17
N PRO A 289 4.93 6.13 15.57
CA PRO A 289 5.50 7.38 15.09
C PRO A 289 6.81 7.77 15.81
N GLU A 290 7.87 6.94 15.75
CA GLU A 290 9.18 7.33 16.26
C GLU A 290 10.40 6.62 15.61
N VAL A 291 11.53 7.34 15.62
CA VAL A 291 12.93 6.99 15.26
C VAL A 291 13.21 6.21 13.95
N ASN A 292 13.90 6.85 13.01
CA ASN A 292 14.62 6.17 11.93
C ASN A 292 15.96 5.61 12.45
N VAL A 293 16.06 4.29 12.62
CA VAL A 293 17.28 3.60 13.10
C VAL A 293 18.13 3.09 11.93
N GLY A 294 19.43 3.38 11.96
CA GLY A 294 20.38 3.11 10.87
C GLY A 294 20.77 1.64 10.75
N TYR A 295 21.31 1.25 9.59
CA TYR A 295 21.75 -0.14 9.37
C TYR A 295 22.90 -0.57 10.31
N GLY A 296 23.75 0.37 10.74
CA GLY A 296 24.84 0.10 11.68
C GLY A 296 24.36 -0.25 13.10
N ASP A 297 23.19 0.23 13.50
CA ASP A 297 22.71 0.14 14.88
C ASP A 297 22.11 -1.23 15.22
N LEU A 298 21.53 -1.91 14.23
CA LEU A 298 20.94 -3.25 14.30
C LEU A 298 21.76 -4.24 15.14
N PHE A 299 23.09 -4.20 14.99
CA PHE A 299 24.02 -5.11 15.66
C PHE A 299 24.96 -4.38 16.65
N LYS A 300 24.86 -3.05 16.78
CA LYS A 300 25.66 -2.24 17.71
C LYS A 300 24.89 -1.85 18.98
N ASN A 301 23.55 -1.70 18.95
CA ASN A 301 22.80 -1.09 20.06
C ASN A 301 21.50 -1.84 20.46
N PRO A 302 21.58 -2.87 21.33
CA PRO A 302 20.47 -3.79 21.65
C PRO A 302 19.38 -3.21 22.58
N LYS A 303 19.20 -1.88 22.58
CA LYS A 303 18.19 -1.17 23.39
C LYS A 303 17.40 -0.10 22.62
N THR A 304 17.81 0.25 21.40
CA THR A 304 17.18 1.35 20.63
C THR A 304 16.36 0.87 19.44
N ASP A 305 16.60 -0.34 18.93
CA ASP A 305 15.84 -0.91 17.81
C ASP A 305 14.56 -1.59 18.34
N ILE A 306 13.47 -0.80 18.40
CA ILE A 306 12.17 -1.10 19.03
C ILE A 306 12.25 -1.13 20.58
N GLY A 307 11.45 -0.27 21.23
CA GLY A 307 11.27 -0.29 22.68
C GLY A 307 10.78 -1.65 23.17
N SER A 308 11.42 -2.19 24.20
CA SER A 308 11.27 -3.59 24.68
C SER A 308 9.95 -3.92 25.38
N GLY A 309 8.87 -3.17 25.10
CA GLY A 309 7.56 -3.31 25.74
C GLY A 309 6.55 -4.24 25.03
N VAL A 310 6.73 -4.55 23.73
CA VAL A 310 5.72 -5.32 22.96
C VAL A 310 6.17 -6.75 22.62
N TYR A 311 7.47 -7.01 22.49
CA TYR A 311 7.99 -8.30 21.98
C TYR A 311 8.97 -8.98 22.94
N ASN A 312 8.53 -9.23 24.17
CA ASN A 312 9.23 -10.13 25.10
C ASN A 312 8.96 -11.62 24.71
N LEU A 313 9.24 -11.96 23.44
CA LEU A 313 8.78 -13.17 22.76
C LEU A 313 9.44 -14.48 23.21
N LYS A 314 10.41 -14.44 24.13
CA LYS A 314 11.18 -15.60 24.61
C LYS A 314 10.33 -16.77 25.14
N GLY A 315 9.08 -16.55 25.52
CA GLY A 315 8.10 -17.61 25.81
C GLY A 315 7.36 -18.09 24.55
N SER A 316 6.58 -17.20 23.93
CA SER A 316 5.68 -17.53 22.80
C SER A 316 6.38 -18.18 21.61
N PHE A 317 7.57 -17.69 21.24
CA PHE A 317 8.30 -18.17 20.07
C PHE A 317 8.85 -19.59 20.25
N ARG A 318 9.33 -19.92 21.46
CA ARG A 318 9.75 -21.29 21.81
C ARG A 318 8.60 -22.28 21.73
N GLN A 319 7.39 -21.85 22.09
CA GLN A 319 6.21 -22.71 22.06
C GLN A 319 5.71 -22.96 20.62
N SER A 320 5.83 -21.98 19.71
CA SER A 320 5.48 -22.18 18.30
C SER A 320 6.52 -23.03 17.54
N LEU A 321 7.81 -22.93 17.90
CA LEU A 321 8.94 -23.69 17.33
C LEU A 321 8.85 -25.22 17.52
N HIS A 322 8.11 -25.69 18.53
CA HIS A 322 7.93 -27.11 18.82
C HIS A 322 6.60 -27.70 18.32
N GLN A 323 5.60 -26.87 17.97
CA GLN A 323 4.39 -27.36 17.33
C GLN A 323 4.64 -27.59 15.84
N LYS A 324 4.36 -28.82 15.38
CA LYS A 324 4.58 -29.31 14.01
C LYS A 324 4.07 -28.29 12.98
N TYR A 325 4.98 -27.61 12.29
CA TYR A 325 4.65 -26.61 11.29
C TYR A 325 3.95 -27.29 10.12
N THR A 326 2.65 -27.04 9.96
CA THR A 326 1.99 -27.10 8.66
C THR A 326 2.31 -25.79 7.93
N PRO A 327 3.25 -25.78 6.95
CA PRO A 327 3.39 -24.63 6.07
C PRO A 327 2.09 -24.48 5.30
N LEU A 328 1.28 -23.48 5.66
CA LEU A 328 0.02 -23.24 4.97
C LEU A 328 0.32 -22.87 3.51
N PRO A 329 -0.37 -23.49 2.54
CA PRO A 329 -0.20 -23.14 1.13
C PRO A 329 -0.63 -21.69 0.88
N PHE A 330 -0.12 -21.11 -0.22
CA PHE A 330 -0.60 -19.84 -0.78
C PHE A 330 -2.00 -20.04 -1.40
N ASP A 331 -2.99 -20.41 -0.59
CA ASP A 331 -4.34 -20.74 -1.04
C ASP A 331 -5.22 -19.48 -1.09
N ARG A 332 -5.12 -18.76 -2.22
CA ARG A 332 -6.00 -17.63 -2.54
C ARG A 332 -7.45 -18.04 -2.88
N THR A 333 -7.84 -19.31 -2.79
CA THR A 333 -9.23 -19.73 -3.13
C THR A 333 -10.27 -19.20 -2.14
N GLU A 334 -9.90 -18.81 -0.93
CA GLU A 334 -10.83 -18.14 0.02
C GLU A 334 -11.33 -16.79 -0.52
N ILE A 335 -10.51 -16.05 -1.30
CA ILE A 335 -10.95 -14.80 -1.95
C ILE A 335 -12.10 -15.08 -2.92
N ALA A 336 -12.02 -16.18 -3.68
CA ALA A 336 -13.06 -16.60 -4.61
C ALA A 336 -14.34 -17.14 -3.94
N LYS A 337 -14.32 -17.37 -2.62
CA LYS A 337 -15.47 -17.81 -1.81
C LYS A 337 -16.11 -16.65 -1.02
N ALA A 338 -15.64 -15.41 -1.20
CA ALA A 338 -16.13 -14.28 -0.43
C ALA A 338 -17.65 -14.04 -0.62
N PRO A 339 -18.41 -13.76 0.45
CA PRO A 339 -19.82 -13.39 0.36
C PRO A 339 -20.01 -12.13 -0.50
N LYS A 340 -21.08 -12.14 -1.29
CA LYS A 340 -21.47 -10.99 -2.12
C LYS A 340 -21.85 -9.79 -1.24
N PRO A 341 -21.53 -8.56 -1.65
CA PRO A 341 -21.91 -7.37 -0.91
C PRO A 341 -23.44 -7.14 -0.96
N THR A 342 -23.95 -6.43 0.04
CA THR A 342 -25.33 -5.91 0.02
C THR A 342 -25.41 -4.63 -0.82
N PHE A 343 -24.31 -3.88 -0.87
CA PHE A 343 -24.17 -2.69 -1.72
C PHE A 343 -22.68 -2.44 -2.04
N SER A 344 -22.33 -2.22 -3.30
CA SER A 344 -21.02 -1.65 -3.68
C SER A 344 -21.11 -0.72 -4.88
N TRP A 345 -20.33 0.37 -4.86
CA TRP A 345 -20.11 1.19 -6.06
C TRP A 345 -19.30 0.48 -7.15
N GLN A 346 -18.67 -0.65 -6.82
CA GLN A 346 -18.04 -1.55 -7.80
C GLN A 346 -19.08 -2.16 -8.75
N ASP A 347 -20.27 -2.49 -8.26
CA ASP A 347 -21.36 -3.11 -9.05
C ASP A 347 -21.89 -2.19 -10.18
N LYS A 348 -21.58 -0.88 -10.09
CA LYS A 348 -21.90 0.15 -11.11
C LYS A 348 -20.67 0.60 -11.92
N ASN A 349 -19.50 0.01 -11.70
CA ASN A 349 -18.21 0.45 -12.25
C ASN A 349 -17.84 1.91 -11.89
N TYR A 350 -18.30 2.43 -10.74
CA TYR A 350 -18.00 3.79 -10.30
C TYR A 350 -16.76 3.88 -9.40
N VAL A 351 -16.21 2.74 -8.98
CA VAL A 351 -14.93 2.64 -8.28
C VAL A 351 -13.84 2.39 -9.31
N GLY A 352 -12.86 3.30 -9.41
CA GLY A 352 -11.72 3.13 -10.31
C GLY A 352 -10.80 1.96 -9.93
N PRO A 353 -9.85 1.58 -10.79
CA PRO A 353 -8.86 0.55 -10.51
C PRO A 353 -8.05 0.85 -9.23
N VAL A 354 -7.48 -0.20 -8.62
CA VAL A 354 -6.65 -0.04 -7.41
C VAL A 354 -5.29 0.57 -7.78
N ALA A 355 -4.97 1.69 -7.15
CA ALA A 355 -3.68 2.35 -7.29
C ALA A 355 -2.63 1.73 -6.36
N ASN A 356 -1.36 2.01 -6.64
CA ASN A 356 -0.26 1.77 -5.71
C ASN A 356 0.43 3.11 -5.38
N GLN A 357 0.61 3.40 -4.09
CA GLN A 357 1.34 4.56 -3.59
C GLN A 357 2.85 4.30 -3.43
N ASP A 358 3.27 3.04 -3.53
CA ASP A 358 4.62 2.55 -3.28
C ASP A 358 5.20 3.04 -1.94
N SER A 359 6.31 3.78 -1.98
CA SER A 359 7.01 4.35 -0.83
C SER A 359 6.54 5.76 -0.46
N CYS A 360 5.66 6.40 -1.24
CA CYS A 360 5.14 7.72 -0.96
C CYS A 360 3.91 7.64 -0.04
N GLY A 361 3.92 8.37 1.08
CA GLY A 361 2.81 8.47 2.06
C GLY A 361 1.57 9.24 1.58
N ILE A 362 1.22 9.14 0.29
CA ILE A 362 0.13 9.86 -0.39
C ILE A 362 -1.26 9.22 -0.20
N CYS A 363 -1.44 8.31 0.76
CA CYS A 363 -2.72 7.63 1.00
C CYS A 363 -3.87 8.62 1.27
N TRP A 364 -3.59 9.74 1.94
CA TRP A 364 -4.52 10.86 2.16
C TRP A 364 -5.05 11.44 0.83
N GLY A 365 -4.21 11.50 -0.20
CA GLY A 365 -4.58 11.99 -1.54
C GLY A 365 -5.26 10.90 -2.37
N MET A 366 -4.73 9.68 -2.36
CA MET A 366 -5.33 8.50 -3.01
C MET A 366 -6.78 8.29 -2.56
N SER A 367 -7.04 8.35 -1.25
CA SER A 367 -8.40 8.19 -0.71
C SER A 367 -9.32 9.36 -1.05
N SER A 368 -8.79 10.58 -1.05
CA SER A 368 -9.54 11.79 -1.42
C SER A 368 -9.92 11.80 -2.91
N ILE A 369 -9.03 11.29 -3.79
CA ILE A 369 -9.32 11.07 -5.21
C ILE A 369 -10.33 9.94 -5.41
N ALA A 370 -10.17 8.77 -4.80
CA ALA A 370 -11.16 7.69 -4.95
C ALA A 370 -12.57 8.13 -4.49
N THR A 371 -12.64 9.00 -3.48
CA THR A 371 -13.90 9.63 -3.04
C THR A 371 -14.46 10.59 -4.11
N LEU A 372 -13.63 11.48 -4.67
CA LEU A 372 -13.99 12.35 -5.80
C LEU A 372 -14.44 11.55 -7.04
N GLU A 373 -13.72 10.49 -7.40
CA GLU A 373 -14.03 9.61 -8.53
C GLU A 373 -15.46 9.07 -8.43
N THR A 374 -15.86 8.52 -7.28
CA THR A 374 -17.24 8.01 -7.11
C THR A 374 -18.29 9.11 -7.17
N PHE A 375 -18.09 10.25 -6.50
CA PHE A 375 -19.01 11.39 -6.53
C PHE A 375 -19.21 11.91 -7.96
N MET A 376 -18.12 12.07 -8.71
CA MET A 376 -18.15 12.51 -10.10
C MET A 376 -18.75 11.44 -11.03
N ALA A 377 -18.54 10.15 -10.75
CA ALA A 377 -19.13 9.07 -11.52
C ALA A 377 -20.65 8.98 -11.35
N ILE A 378 -21.18 9.19 -10.13
CA ILE A 378 -22.62 9.31 -9.86
C ILE A 378 -23.18 10.51 -10.63
N LYS A 379 -22.56 11.68 -10.48
CA LYS A 379 -22.98 12.95 -11.08
C LYS A 379 -22.94 12.97 -12.62
N ARG A 380 -22.06 12.15 -13.24
CA ARG A 380 -21.85 12.08 -14.70
C ARG A 380 -22.36 10.79 -15.35
N GLN A 381 -22.82 9.83 -14.56
CA GLN A 381 -23.16 8.45 -14.97
C GLN A 381 -22.02 7.70 -15.70
N ARG A 382 -20.76 8.13 -15.53
CA ARG A 382 -19.56 7.51 -16.10
C ARG A 382 -18.34 7.71 -15.21
N PHE A 383 -17.46 6.72 -15.15
CA PHE A 383 -16.16 6.87 -14.48
C PHE A 383 -15.27 7.91 -15.19
N GLU A 384 -14.38 8.52 -14.41
CA GLU A 384 -13.32 9.46 -14.80
C GLU A 384 -12.24 9.38 -13.71
N SER A 385 -10.96 9.23 -14.05
CA SER A 385 -9.89 9.18 -13.05
C SER A 385 -9.16 10.52 -12.93
N PHE A 386 -8.91 10.94 -11.69
CA PHE A 386 -8.38 12.26 -11.35
C PHE A 386 -6.95 12.22 -10.82
N SER A 387 -6.20 13.31 -10.97
CA SER A 387 -4.80 13.34 -10.59
C SER A 387 -4.58 13.37 -9.07
N VAL A 388 -3.99 12.29 -8.55
CA VAL A 388 -3.40 12.25 -7.21
C VAL A 388 -2.11 13.10 -7.13
N GLN A 389 -1.40 13.26 -8.26
CA GLN A 389 -0.18 14.06 -8.34
C GLN A 389 -0.45 15.55 -8.15
N GLN A 390 -1.52 16.08 -8.74
CA GLN A 390 -1.98 17.44 -8.50
C GLN A 390 -2.16 17.70 -7.00
N LEU A 391 -2.72 16.75 -6.23
CA LEU A 391 -2.83 16.91 -4.79
C LEU A 391 -1.46 16.89 -4.10
N LEU A 392 -0.55 16.01 -4.49
CA LEU A 392 0.79 15.93 -3.91
C LEU A 392 1.58 17.23 -4.11
N ASP A 393 1.45 17.87 -5.28
CA ASP A 393 2.22 19.05 -5.68
C ASP A 393 1.54 20.38 -5.26
N CYS A 394 0.23 20.50 -5.47
CA CYS A 394 -0.53 21.75 -5.32
C CYS A 394 -1.32 21.88 -3.99
N ALA A 395 -1.65 20.78 -3.30
CA ALA A 395 -2.34 20.91 -2.02
C ALA A 395 -1.41 21.46 -0.92
N TYR A 396 -2.04 21.98 0.14
CA TYR A 396 -1.46 22.61 1.34
C TYR A 396 -0.05 22.15 1.70
N GLN A 397 0.86 23.08 2.01
CA GLN A 397 2.30 22.87 2.15
C GLN A 397 2.74 21.62 2.96
N TYR A 398 2.03 21.28 4.03
CA TYR A 398 2.30 20.11 4.89
C TYR A 398 1.96 18.75 4.26
N ASN A 399 1.10 18.72 3.23
CA ASN A 399 0.77 17.51 2.47
C ASN A 399 1.97 17.09 1.59
N SER A 400 2.41 15.84 1.73
CA SER A 400 3.62 15.32 1.08
C SER A 400 3.64 13.79 1.03
N CYS A 401 4.75 13.20 0.54
CA CYS A 401 5.05 11.78 0.71
C CYS A 401 5.40 11.39 2.16
N SER A 402 5.52 12.34 3.10
CA SER A 402 5.68 12.06 4.53
C SER A 402 4.35 12.00 5.29
N GLY A 403 3.23 12.26 4.62
CA GLY A 403 1.89 12.30 5.20
C GLY A 403 1.09 13.53 4.76
N GLY A 404 -0.15 13.65 5.24
CA GLY A 404 -1.07 14.72 4.87
C GLY A 404 -2.49 14.45 5.39
N PHE A 405 -3.37 15.45 5.26
CA PHE A 405 -4.69 15.44 5.92
C PHE A 405 -5.86 15.47 4.94
N MET A 406 -6.82 14.55 5.11
CA MET A 406 -8.00 14.42 4.22
C MET A 406 -8.90 15.67 4.22
N GLY A 407 -9.05 16.35 5.36
CA GLY A 407 -9.91 17.54 5.48
C GLY A 407 -9.47 18.71 4.59
N PRO A 408 -8.23 19.23 4.74
CA PRO A 408 -7.66 20.21 3.83
C PRO A 408 -7.65 19.74 2.37
N THR A 409 -7.34 18.47 2.13
CA THR A 409 -7.33 17.89 0.77
C THR A 409 -8.71 17.96 0.11
N GLY A 410 -9.78 17.61 0.84
CA GLY A 410 -11.16 17.77 0.40
C GLY A 410 -11.57 19.23 0.18
N LEU A 411 -10.99 20.18 0.92
CA LEU A 411 -11.20 21.61 0.67
C LEU A 411 -10.53 22.09 -0.62
N TYR A 412 -9.29 21.65 -0.92
CA TYR A 412 -8.62 21.94 -2.20
C TYR A 412 -9.44 21.41 -3.38
N ILE A 413 -9.87 20.14 -3.33
CA ILE A 413 -10.72 19.48 -4.35
C ILE A 413 -12.06 20.21 -4.57
N ARG A 414 -12.57 20.90 -3.55
CA ARG A 414 -13.80 21.69 -3.62
C ARG A 414 -13.58 23.05 -4.30
N THR A 415 -12.41 23.69 -4.11
CA THR A 415 -12.17 25.08 -4.53
C THR A 415 -11.32 25.23 -5.79
N HIS A 416 -10.65 24.18 -6.25
CA HIS A 416 -9.76 24.20 -7.42
C HIS A 416 -10.33 23.34 -8.56
N LYS A 417 -9.82 23.57 -9.78
CA LYS A 417 -10.14 22.73 -10.94
C LYS A 417 -9.24 21.51 -10.92
N MET A 418 -9.79 20.33 -11.18
CA MET A 418 -9.06 19.07 -11.16
C MET A 418 -8.58 18.69 -12.56
N CYS A 419 -7.37 18.13 -12.64
CA CYS A 419 -6.87 17.43 -13.81
C CYS A 419 -7.29 15.96 -13.76
N THR A 420 -7.49 15.37 -14.93
CA THR A 420 -7.52 13.91 -15.05
C THR A 420 -6.16 13.30 -14.71
N ALA A 421 -6.12 12.01 -14.38
CA ALA A 421 -4.89 11.26 -14.18
C ALA A 421 -3.99 11.21 -15.44
N ALA A 422 -4.57 11.45 -16.64
CA ALA A 422 -3.83 11.54 -17.90
C ALA A 422 -3.19 12.93 -18.13
N GLU A 423 -3.87 14.02 -17.78
CA GLU A 423 -3.36 15.39 -17.89
C GLU A 423 -2.24 15.71 -16.87
N TYR A 424 -2.21 14.98 -15.75
CA TYR A 424 -1.21 15.15 -14.69
C TYR A 424 -0.88 13.77 -14.05
N PRO A 425 -0.01 12.96 -14.68
CA PRO A 425 0.30 11.60 -14.23
C PRO A 425 1.00 11.52 -12.87
N PHE A 426 0.87 10.37 -12.20
CA PHE A 426 1.49 10.11 -10.89
C PHE A 426 2.98 9.74 -11.02
N THR A 427 3.81 10.38 -10.20
CA THR A 427 5.28 10.20 -10.16
C THR A 427 5.81 9.68 -8.82
N GLY A 428 4.96 9.65 -7.78
CA GLY A 428 5.35 9.26 -6.42
C GLY A 428 6.31 10.21 -5.72
N LYS A 429 6.52 11.43 -6.23
CA LYS A 429 7.45 12.44 -5.71
C LYS A 429 6.79 13.82 -5.76
N LYS A 430 7.05 14.69 -4.79
CA LYS A 430 6.53 16.07 -4.81
C LYS A 430 7.36 16.93 -5.77
N GLY A 431 6.70 17.50 -6.76
CA GLY A 431 7.25 18.45 -7.74
C GLY A 431 6.78 19.89 -7.48
N ALA A 432 6.91 20.73 -8.51
CA ALA A 432 6.27 22.04 -8.54
C ALA A 432 4.79 21.90 -8.96
N CYS A 433 3.92 22.76 -8.42
CA CYS A 433 2.51 22.77 -8.80
C CYS A 433 2.28 23.32 -10.21
N ASP A 434 1.49 22.59 -11.00
CA ASP A 434 1.03 22.99 -12.34
C ASP A 434 -0.47 22.63 -12.51
N ASP A 435 -1.34 23.29 -11.73
CA ASP A 435 -2.81 23.13 -11.82
C ASP A 435 -3.47 24.10 -12.81
N GLN A 436 -2.73 25.05 -13.41
CA GLN A 436 -3.25 26.04 -14.36
C GLN A 436 -3.86 25.39 -15.62
N LYS A 437 -3.37 24.21 -16.01
CA LYS A 437 -3.90 23.42 -17.13
C LYS A 437 -5.20 22.67 -16.80
N CYS A 438 -5.54 22.54 -15.52
CA CYS A 438 -6.66 21.73 -15.04
C CYS A 438 -8.01 22.41 -15.28
N LYS A 439 -8.98 21.68 -15.85
CA LYS A 439 -10.23 22.26 -16.36
C LYS A 439 -11.48 21.77 -15.67
N ILE A 440 -11.43 20.65 -14.94
CA ILE A 440 -12.64 20.03 -14.39
C ILE A 440 -13.05 20.71 -13.09
N GLU A 441 -14.09 21.52 -13.15
CA GLU A 441 -14.84 21.94 -11.97
C GLU A 441 -15.59 20.73 -11.38
N THR A 442 -15.36 20.45 -10.11
CA THR A 442 -16.01 19.35 -9.39
C THR A 442 -17.47 19.69 -9.10
N GLY A 443 -17.75 20.96 -8.80
CA GLY A 443 -19.07 21.44 -8.38
C GLY A 443 -19.54 20.75 -7.09
N ILE A 444 -18.59 20.50 -6.18
CA ILE A 444 -18.83 20.09 -4.80
C ILE A 444 -19.20 21.34 -3.99
N LYS A 445 -20.29 21.28 -3.24
CA LYS A 445 -20.76 22.31 -2.31
C LYS A 445 -20.13 22.13 -0.93
N GLU A 446 -20.00 20.89 -0.45
CA GLU A 446 -19.54 20.57 0.91
C GLU A 446 -18.57 19.37 0.93
N SER A 447 -17.54 19.43 1.79
CA SER A 447 -16.78 18.24 2.22
C SER A 447 -17.13 17.95 3.67
N ARG A 448 -18.10 17.04 3.85
CA ARG A 448 -18.81 16.79 5.11
C ARG A 448 -18.16 15.68 5.92
N PHE A 449 -18.13 15.81 7.25
CA PHE A 449 -17.85 14.69 8.17
C PHE A 449 -19.09 13.79 8.28
N ILE A 450 -18.91 12.47 8.13
CA ILE A 450 -20.01 11.49 8.13
C ILE A 450 -19.88 10.58 9.35
N ASP A 451 -20.90 10.56 10.20
CA ASP A 451 -20.94 9.74 11.41
C ASP A 451 -21.30 8.27 11.11
N TYR A 452 -21.23 7.41 12.11
CA TYR A 452 -21.52 5.98 11.94
C TYR A 452 -22.97 5.72 11.47
N LYS A 453 -23.93 6.51 11.97
CA LYS A 453 -25.36 6.29 11.69
C LYS A 453 -25.75 6.72 10.28
N GLY A 454 -25.22 7.85 9.81
CA GLY A 454 -25.42 8.35 8.45
C GLY A 454 -24.57 7.67 7.38
N ALA A 455 -23.51 6.93 7.75
CA ALA A 455 -22.53 6.39 6.80
C ALA A 455 -23.12 5.53 5.68
N LYS A 456 -24.12 4.67 5.96
CA LYS A 456 -24.73 3.81 4.92
C LYS A 456 -25.63 4.59 3.95
N ASP A 457 -26.46 5.48 4.48
CA ASP A 457 -27.32 6.35 3.66
C ASP A 457 -26.48 7.26 2.76
N PHE A 458 -25.47 7.94 3.33
CA PHE A 458 -24.57 8.79 2.57
C PHE A 458 -23.83 8.00 1.49
N LEU A 459 -23.34 6.79 1.84
CA LEU A 459 -22.67 5.91 0.89
C LEU A 459 -23.57 5.55 -0.29
N GLN A 460 -24.86 5.33 -0.07
CA GLN A 460 -25.84 5.00 -1.13
C GLN A 460 -26.24 6.22 -1.97
N ASN A 461 -26.37 7.40 -1.35
CA ASN A 461 -26.96 8.60 -1.97
C ASN A 461 -25.92 9.56 -2.61
N HIS A 462 -24.70 9.63 -2.07
CA HIS A 462 -23.72 10.67 -2.43
C HIS A 462 -22.37 10.12 -2.93
N GLY A 463 -22.00 8.89 -2.58
CA GLY A 463 -20.77 8.25 -3.04
C GLY A 463 -19.88 7.74 -1.89
N ALA A 464 -18.66 7.35 -2.23
CA ALA A 464 -17.72 6.76 -1.28
C ALA A 464 -17.33 7.70 -0.12
N LEU A 465 -16.74 7.12 0.92
CA LEU A 465 -16.25 7.84 2.10
C LEU A 465 -14.73 7.73 2.21
N SER A 466 -14.03 8.86 2.21
CA SER A 466 -12.61 8.91 2.57
C SER A 466 -12.48 8.72 4.08
N THR A 467 -11.77 7.69 4.51
CA THR A 467 -11.61 7.34 5.93
C THR A 467 -10.15 7.10 6.31
N SER A 468 -9.89 6.88 7.59
CA SER A 468 -8.61 6.40 8.10
C SER A 468 -8.79 5.17 8.99
N VAL A 469 -7.80 4.30 8.99
CA VAL A 469 -7.67 3.16 9.90
C VAL A 469 -6.30 3.22 10.58
N THR A 470 -6.10 2.55 11.71
CA THR A 470 -4.77 2.44 12.31
C THR A 470 -3.91 1.47 11.49
N LEU A 471 -2.72 1.92 11.09
CA LEU A 471 -1.72 1.11 10.42
C LEU A 471 -1.12 0.11 11.40
N SER A 472 -1.50 -1.15 11.26
CA SER A 472 -1.01 -2.25 12.09
C SER A 472 -0.30 -3.32 11.25
N LYS A 473 0.43 -4.23 11.90
CA LYS A 473 1.13 -5.33 11.22
C LYS A 473 0.15 -6.33 10.62
N GLU A 474 -0.98 -6.53 11.28
CA GLU A 474 -2.12 -7.29 10.80
C GLU A 474 -2.71 -6.69 9.53
N LEU A 475 -2.85 -5.35 9.45
CA LEU A 475 -3.32 -4.66 8.25
C LEU A 475 -2.32 -4.81 7.09
N THR A 476 -1.02 -4.69 7.38
CA THR A 476 0.02 -4.84 6.35
C THR A 476 0.01 -6.22 5.70
N HIS A 477 -0.27 -7.28 6.47
CA HIS A 477 -0.30 -8.66 5.97
C HIS A 477 -1.71 -9.22 5.72
N TYR A 478 -2.76 -8.41 5.72
CA TYR A 478 -4.12 -8.87 5.39
C TYR A 478 -4.21 -9.44 3.97
N GLU A 479 -4.87 -10.59 3.82
CA GLU A 479 -5.10 -11.26 2.53
C GLU A 479 -6.60 -11.43 2.21
N SER A 480 -7.40 -11.92 3.18
CA SER A 480 -8.83 -12.21 2.94
C SER A 480 -9.64 -12.35 4.22
N GLY A 481 -10.97 -12.20 4.11
CA GLY A 481 -11.92 -12.37 5.22
C GLY A 481 -12.31 -11.07 5.92
N ILE A 482 -13.00 -11.16 7.07
CA ILE A 482 -13.49 -10.00 7.82
C ILE A 482 -12.45 -9.58 8.86
N PHE A 483 -11.70 -8.53 8.56
CA PHE A 483 -10.69 -7.97 9.46
C PHE A 483 -11.33 -7.49 10.77
N ASN A 484 -10.87 -8.03 11.89
CA ASN A 484 -11.41 -7.75 13.23
C ASN A 484 -10.32 -7.50 14.28
N THR A 485 -9.12 -7.09 13.87
CA THR A 485 -8.07 -6.62 14.78
C THR A 485 -8.46 -5.30 15.41
N GLU A 486 -8.29 -5.17 16.72
CA GLU A 486 -8.53 -3.91 17.43
C GLU A 486 -7.57 -2.82 16.93
N CYS A 487 -8.12 -1.76 16.35
CA CYS A 487 -7.33 -0.62 15.88
C CYS A 487 -7.11 0.36 17.04
N THR A 488 -5.96 0.20 17.71
CA THR A 488 -5.50 1.06 18.80
C THR A 488 -5.06 2.44 18.31
N ASN A 489 -4.63 3.31 19.22
CA ASN A 489 -3.92 4.54 18.88
C ASN A 489 -2.59 4.21 18.17
N GLY A 490 -2.32 4.85 17.03
CA GLY A 490 -1.11 4.61 16.23
C GLY A 490 -1.08 5.47 14.97
N VAL A 491 -0.15 5.18 14.05
CA VAL A 491 -0.08 5.85 12.75
C VAL A 491 -1.38 5.59 11.98
N ARG A 492 -2.05 6.64 11.48
CA ARG A 492 -3.30 6.51 10.71
C ARG A 492 -2.99 6.42 9.21
N HIS A 493 -3.58 5.45 8.53
CA HIS A 493 -3.50 5.23 7.09
C HIS A 493 -4.86 5.50 6.44
N ALA A 494 -4.89 6.26 5.35
CA ALA A 494 -6.13 6.68 4.70
C ALA A 494 -6.57 5.70 3.59
N MET A 495 -7.86 5.36 3.59
CA MET A 495 -8.49 4.35 2.75
C MET A 495 -9.94 4.75 2.45
N THR A 496 -10.59 4.14 1.45
CA THR A 496 -11.90 4.61 0.96
C THR A 496 -13.01 3.56 1.10
N VAL A 497 -14.06 3.83 1.86
CA VAL A 497 -15.24 2.96 1.97
C VAL A 497 -16.06 3.06 0.69
N VAL A 498 -16.28 1.92 0.01
CA VAL A 498 -16.96 1.85 -1.30
C VAL A 498 -18.20 0.94 -1.31
N GLY A 499 -18.50 0.30 -0.18
CA GLY A 499 -19.64 -0.61 -0.04
C GLY A 499 -19.74 -1.23 1.35
N TYR A 500 -20.74 -2.10 1.53
CA TYR A 500 -20.91 -2.93 2.73
C TYR A 500 -21.66 -4.24 2.39
N GLY A 501 -21.61 -5.21 3.31
CA GLY A 501 -22.34 -6.46 3.19
C GLY A 501 -22.48 -7.21 4.50
N THR A 502 -23.01 -8.43 4.42
CA THR A 502 -23.18 -9.36 5.54
C THR A 502 -22.64 -10.73 5.16
N ASP A 503 -21.75 -11.28 5.98
CA ASP A 503 -21.36 -12.69 5.91
C ASP A 503 -22.40 -13.49 6.68
N SER A 504 -23.41 -14.02 5.99
CA SER A 504 -24.50 -14.78 6.61
C SER A 504 -24.07 -16.11 7.22
N ALA A 505 -22.91 -16.66 6.83
CA ALA A 505 -22.38 -17.89 7.40
C ALA A 505 -21.67 -17.64 8.74
N ARG A 506 -21.05 -16.45 8.90
CA ARG A 506 -20.39 -16.01 10.13
C ARG A 506 -21.27 -15.07 10.99
N ASN A 507 -22.46 -14.69 10.51
CA ASN A 507 -23.38 -13.73 11.11
C ASN A 507 -22.73 -12.38 11.50
N VAL A 508 -21.92 -11.83 10.58
CA VAL A 508 -21.25 -10.53 10.78
C VAL A 508 -21.47 -9.58 9.60
N ASN A 509 -21.65 -8.30 9.89
CA ASN A 509 -21.64 -7.25 8.87
C ASN A 509 -20.21 -6.80 8.58
N TYR A 510 -19.97 -6.22 7.41
CA TYR A 510 -18.68 -5.67 7.03
C TYR A 510 -18.77 -4.45 6.11
N TRP A 511 -17.79 -3.56 6.23
CA TRP A 511 -17.48 -2.49 5.28
C TRP A 511 -16.53 -3.00 4.20
N ILE A 512 -16.70 -2.56 2.96
CA ILE A 512 -15.76 -2.80 1.85
C ILE A 512 -14.92 -1.55 1.68
N VAL A 513 -13.60 -1.67 1.86
CA VAL A 513 -12.69 -0.53 1.84
C VAL A 513 -11.60 -0.73 0.79
N LYS A 514 -11.47 0.22 -0.14
CA LYS A 514 -10.42 0.28 -1.17
C LYS A 514 -9.12 0.79 -0.54
N ASN A 515 -8.01 0.09 -0.80
CA ASN A 515 -6.67 0.51 -0.42
C ASN A 515 -5.91 1.13 -1.60
N SER A 516 -4.69 1.60 -1.36
CA SER A 516 -3.76 2.15 -2.36
C SER A 516 -2.40 1.44 -2.34
N TRP A 517 -2.39 0.13 -2.07
CA TRP A 517 -1.20 -0.74 -2.01
C TRP A 517 -1.15 -1.78 -3.16
N GLY A 518 -1.78 -1.48 -4.30
CA GLY A 518 -1.84 -2.40 -5.45
C GLY A 518 -2.79 -3.58 -5.25
N THR A 519 -2.96 -4.39 -6.30
CA THR A 519 -3.89 -5.54 -6.32
C THR A 519 -3.38 -6.76 -5.56
N GLU A 520 -2.06 -6.89 -5.36
CA GLU A 520 -1.42 -8.02 -4.67
C GLU A 520 -1.51 -7.95 -3.13
N TRP A 521 -2.22 -6.95 -2.59
CA TRP A 521 -2.54 -6.85 -1.17
C TRP A 521 -4.03 -7.08 -0.95
N GLY A 522 -4.40 -7.90 0.04
CA GLY A 522 -5.80 -8.15 0.37
C GLY A 522 -6.62 -8.75 -0.77
N GLU A 523 -7.91 -8.46 -0.77
CA GLU A 523 -8.88 -9.01 -1.70
C GLU A 523 -8.86 -8.21 -3.02
N GLY A 524 -7.78 -8.37 -3.79
CA GLY A 524 -7.54 -7.64 -5.04
C GLY A 524 -7.28 -6.15 -4.84
N GLY A 525 -6.71 -5.75 -3.70
CA GLY A 525 -6.51 -4.35 -3.29
C GLY A 525 -7.60 -3.78 -2.38
N PHE A 526 -8.57 -4.61 -1.98
CA PHE A 526 -9.63 -4.25 -1.04
C PHE A 526 -9.50 -5.01 0.28
N ILE A 527 -10.20 -4.55 1.31
CA ILE A 527 -10.35 -5.21 2.60
C ILE A 527 -11.81 -5.16 3.04
N ARG A 528 -12.29 -6.27 3.59
CA ARG A 528 -13.55 -6.29 4.35
C ARG A 528 -13.23 -6.12 5.83
N ILE A 529 -13.73 -5.07 6.45
CA ILE A 529 -13.51 -4.80 7.88
C ILE A 529 -14.84 -4.93 8.64
N LEU A 530 -14.81 -5.51 9.84
CA LEU A 530 -15.97 -5.74 10.68
C LEU A 530 -16.81 -4.45 10.86
N ASP A 531 -18.09 -4.53 10.49
CA ASP A 531 -19.07 -3.49 10.74
C ASP A 531 -19.81 -3.78 12.04
N LYS A 532 -19.32 -3.17 13.12
CA LYS A 532 -19.85 -3.28 14.48
C LYS A 532 -19.83 -1.89 15.14
N PRO A 533 -20.91 -1.43 15.78
CA PRO A 533 -20.85 -0.27 16.65
C PRO A 533 -20.10 -0.60 17.95
N ILE A 534 -19.30 0.33 18.43
CA ILE A 534 -18.75 0.35 19.78
C ILE A 534 -19.12 1.67 20.46
N ASP A 535 -19.30 1.64 21.77
CA ASP A 535 -19.69 2.82 22.54
C ASP A 535 -18.46 3.70 22.82
N GLY A 536 -18.53 4.96 22.42
CA GLY A 536 -17.50 5.97 22.61
C GLY A 536 -17.49 6.56 24.02
N PRO A 537 -16.47 7.35 24.38
CA PRO A 537 -16.30 7.89 25.74
C PRO A 537 -17.44 8.79 26.24
N ASP A 538 -18.26 9.33 25.33
CA ASP A 538 -19.41 10.19 25.55
C ASP A 538 -20.77 9.48 25.32
N GLY A 539 -20.76 8.17 25.08
CA GLY A 539 -21.94 7.39 24.73
C GLY A 539 -22.39 7.51 23.26
N THR A 540 -21.61 8.15 22.39
CA THR A 540 -21.84 8.08 20.94
C THR A 540 -21.50 6.69 20.40
N GLN A 541 -22.22 6.22 19.37
CA GLN A 541 -21.86 5.00 18.68
C GLN A 541 -20.85 5.31 17.58
N VAL A 542 -19.62 4.80 17.73
CA VAL A 542 -18.58 4.89 16.71
C VAL A 542 -18.39 3.53 16.03
N SER A 543 -17.91 3.55 14.79
CA SER A 543 -17.53 2.33 14.08
C SER A 543 -16.37 1.62 14.75
N PHE A 544 -16.38 0.29 14.75
CA PHE A 544 -15.17 -0.51 14.88
C PHE A 544 -14.03 0.02 13.96
N CYS A 545 -12.81 0.03 14.49
CA CYS A 545 -11.60 0.59 13.88
C CYS A 545 -11.59 2.12 13.59
N GLY A 546 -12.68 2.84 13.87
CA GLY A 546 -12.82 4.26 13.52
C GLY A 546 -13.02 4.51 12.01
N ILE A 547 -13.58 3.53 11.28
CA ILE A 547 -13.89 3.61 9.83
C ILE A 547 -14.87 4.73 9.46
N THR A 548 -15.73 5.17 10.38
CA THR A 548 -16.56 6.38 10.22
C THR A 548 -16.09 7.53 11.09
N GLU A 549 -15.01 7.36 11.86
CA GLU A 549 -14.47 8.38 12.75
C GLU A 549 -13.60 9.36 11.95
N GLY A 550 -14.06 10.60 11.83
CA GLY A 550 -13.44 11.60 10.95
C GLY A 550 -13.55 11.28 9.45
N ALA A 551 -14.39 10.31 9.07
CA ALA A 551 -14.65 9.96 7.67
C ALA A 551 -15.36 11.12 6.94
N ARG A 552 -15.08 11.24 5.64
CA ARG A 552 -15.50 12.40 4.82
C ARG A 552 -16.07 12.01 3.48
N GLY A 553 -17.17 12.67 3.12
CA GLY A 553 -17.81 12.59 1.81
C GLY A 553 -17.89 13.94 1.11
N PHE A 554 -18.39 13.94 -0.14
CA PHE A 554 -18.65 15.14 -0.94
C PHE A 554 -20.14 15.25 -1.32
N MET A 555 -20.66 16.48 -1.34
CA MET A 555 -22.03 16.83 -1.77
C MET A 555 -22.01 18.07 -2.66
#